data_AF-A0A661NJQ7-F1
#
_entry.id   AF-A0A661NJQ7-F1
#
_cell.length_a   1.000
_cell.length_b   1.000
_cell.length_c   1.000
_cell.angle_alpha   90.00
_cell.angle_beta   90.00
_cell.angle_gamma   90.00
#
_symmetry.space_group_name_H-M   'P 1'
#
loop_
_entity.id
_entity.type
_entity.pdbx_description
1 polymer ?
#
loop_
_entity_poly.entity_id
_entity_poly.type
_entity_poly.pdbx_seq_one_letter_code
_entity_poly.pdbx_strand_id
1 'polypeptide(L)'
;MWASGSAARVLPVLALAILLTAGCAQGSSGGDTGTGGGDSAVPRTDSGRDTGGPDPVDSGTPPVDTGPACEDEGHSGVCGGATDLGSLMVGDTAMPAPGVLPNGGDEDWFRVDFPAMTDGVPGVGLPAIELVMNEGDAFRIEVRSTCTTSYACPDGTPAEGIESWSFTDDQALEGETQWSTRDLPWPESAVIRVYRASGPGDCQQYQLGVSR
;
A
#
# COMPACT_ATOMS: atom_id res chain seq x y z
N MET A 1 -34.32 -7.94 51.94
CA MET A 1 -33.55 -7.03 51.05
C MET A 1 -32.09 -7.44 51.12
N TRP A 2 -31.63 -8.31 50.21
CA TRP A 2 -30.23 -8.72 50.10
C TRP A 2 -29.80 -8.48 48.65
N ALA A 3 -28.68 -7.77 48.50
CA ALA A 3 -28.23 -7.16 47.27
C ALA A 3 -27.54 -8.18 46.34
N SER A 4 -27.90 -8.14 45.07
CA SER A 4 -27.23 -8.87 43.99
C SER A 4 -25.93 -8.15 43.61
N GLY A 5 -24.79 -8.80 43.82
CA GLY A 5 -23.48 -8.36 43.34
C GLY A 5 -23.21 -8.89 41.94
N SER A 6 -23.19 -8.02 40.94
CA SER A 6 -22.75 -8.34 39.58
C SER A 6 -21.23 -8.28 39.49
N ALA A 7 -20.59 -9.43 39.27
CA ALA A 7 -19.16 -9.52 38.98
C ALA A 7 -18.91 -9.16 37.50
N ALA A 8 -18.39 -7.97 37.25
CA ALA A 8 -17.89 -7.58 35.94
C ALA A 8 -16.60 -8.36 35.63
N ARG A 9 -16.66 -9.24 34.63
CA ARG A 9 -15.48 -9.93 34.09
C ARG A 9 -14.70 -8.95 33.21
N VAL A 10 -13.54 -8.54 33.69
CA VAL A 10 -12.55 -7.80 32.89
C VAL A 10 -11.85 -8.82 31.98
N LEU A 11 -12.07 -8.71 30.68
CA LEU A 11 -11.30 -9.43 29.66
C LEU A 11 -9.94 -8.74 29.49
N PRO A 12 -8.82 -9.48 29.50
CA PRO A 12 -7.52 -8.90 29.20
C PRO A 12 -7.44 -8.58 27.70
N VAL A 13 -7.37 -7.29 27.37
CA VAL A 13 -6.99 -6.83 26.04
C VAL A 13 -5.50 -7.15 25.89
N LEU A 14 -5.19 -8.16 25.08
CA LEU A 14 -3.83 -8.52 24.71
C LEU A 14 -3.33 -7.44 23.73
N ALA A 15 -2.68 -6.41 24.24
CA ALA A 15 -1.99 -5.41 23.44
C ALA A 15 -0.79 -6.08 22.78
N LEU A 16 -0.94 -6.44 21.50
CA LEU A 16 0.16 -6.87 20.65
C LEU A 16 1.04 -5.63 20.41
N ALA A 17 2.16 -5.55 21.12
CA ALA A 17 3.18 -4.54 20.86
C ALA A 17 3.85 -4.87 19.52
N ILE A 18 3.31 -4.31 18.44
CA ILE A 18 3.95 -4.32 17.12
C ILE A 18 5.17 -3.41 17.25
N LEU A 19 6.37 -4.00 17.25
CA LEU A 19 7.61 -3.26 17.09
C LEU A 19 7.64 -2.71 15.65
N LEU A 20 7.11 -1.51 15.47
CA LEU A 20 7.29 -0.71 14.27
C LEU A 20 8.77 -0.31 14.21
N THR A 21 9.56 -1.05 13.43
CA THR A 21 10.89 -0.60 13.03
C THR A 21 10.69 0.64 12.17
N ALA A 22 11.09 1.79 12.68
CA ALA A 22 11.00 3.03 11.92
C ALA A 22 11.85 2.90 10.65
N GLY A 23 11.24 3.08 9.48
CA GLY A 23 11.90 2.85 8.20
C GLY A 23 10.92 2.73 7.03
N CYS A 24 11.47 2.91 5.83
CA CYS A 24 10.79 2.49 4.61
C CYS A 24 11.12 1.03 4.35
N ALA A 25 10.12 0.18 4.24
CA ALA A 25 10.32 -1.20 3.82
C ALA A 25 9.96 -1.31 2.34
N GLN A 26 10.93 -1.71 1.51
CA GLN A 26 10.66 -2.11 0.13
C GLN A 26 10.21 -3.57 0.14
N GLY A 27 8.99 -3.83 -0.32
CA GLY A 27 8.47 -5.19 -0.47
C GLY A 27 9.43 -6.04 -1.29
N SER A 28 9.71 -7.24 -0.80
CA SER A 28 10.69 -8.14 -1.40
C SER A 28 10.12 -8.75 -2.68
N SER A 29 10.18 -8.01 -3.79
CA SER A 29 9.76 -8.52 -5.10
C SER A 29 10.53 -9.81 -5.42
N GLY A 30 9.81 -10.92 -5.47
CA GLY A 30 10.34 -12.24 -5.82
C GLY A 30 10.79 -12.26 -7.28
N GLY A 31 12.03 -11.86 -7.52
CA GLY A 31 12.65 -11.87 -8.85
C GLY A 31 13.04 -13.28 -9.29
N ASP A 32 12.11 -14.01 -9.90
CA ASP A 32 12.43 -15.21 -10.68
C ASP A 32 13.09 -14.79 -12.02
N THR A 33 14.41 -14.66 -12.00
CA THR A 33 15.23 -14.55 -13.22
C THR A 33 15.49 -15.94 -13.80
N GLY A 34 14.44 -16.51 -14.38
CA GLY A 34 14.53 -17.74 -15.18
C GLY A 34 15.36 -17.52 -16.44
N THR A 35 16.56 -18.10 -16.45
CA THR A 35 17.51 -18.12 -17.58
C THR A 35 17.28 -19.37 -18.43
N GLY A 36 17.15 -19.22 -19.75
CA GLY A 36 17.20 -20.32 -20.73
C GLY A 36 16.42 -19.95 -22.01
N GLY A 37 17.02 -19.67 -23.16
CA GLY A 37 18.21 -20.27 -23.76
C GLY A 37 17.79 -21.49 -24.58
N GLY A 38 17.53 -21.32 -25.87
CA GLY A 38 17.11 -22.42 -26.74
C GLY A 38 16.77 -22.00 -28.17
N ASP A 39 17.80 -21.62 -28.93
CA ASP A 39 17.74 -21.54 -30.38
C ASP A 39 17.41 -22.91 -30.98
N SER A 40 16.44 -22.98 -31.91
CA SER A 40 16.41 -24.03 -32.93
C SER A 40 15.70 -23.55 -34.18
N ALA A 41 16.49 -23.55 -35.24
CA ALA A 41 16.21 -23.05 -36.56
C ALA A 41 15.44 -24.07 -37.42
N VAL A 42 14.45 -23.58 -38.22
CA VAL A 42 13.94 -24.02 -39.55
C VAL A 42 13.55 -25.52 -39.79
N PRO A 43 12.60 -25.87 -40.71
CA PRO A 43 12.45 -25.33 -42.06
C PRO A 43 11.02 -25.04 -42.56
N ARG A 44 10.97 -24.28 -43.65
CA ARG A 44 9.84 -24.15 -44.58
C ARG A 44 9.56 -25.50 -45.26
N THR A 45 8.31 -25.94 -45.22
CA THR A 45 7.68 -26.95 -46.10
C THR A 45 6.40 -26.31 -46.63
N ASP A 46 6.39 -25.84 -47.87
CA ASP A 46 6.04 -26.55 -49.12
C ASP A 46 4.54 -26.91 -49.24
N SER A 47 4.11 -26.67 -50.46
CA SER A 47 2.83 -26.59 -51.14
C SER A 47 2.07 -27.93 -51.20
N GLY A 48 0.78 -27.88 -50.89
CA GLY A 48 -0.25 -28.88 -51.25
C GLY A 48 -1.58 -28.36 -50.72
N ARG A 49 -2.58 -27.94 -51.49
CA ARG A 49 -3.36 -28.65 -52.53
C ARG A 49 -3.88 -30.00 -52.07
N ASP A 50 -5.02 -30.00 -51.38
CA ASP A 50 -6.14 -30.95 -51.56
C ASP A 50 -7.30 -30.55 -50.62
N THR A 51 -8.45 -30.15 -51.17
CA THR A 51 -9.71 -30.92 -51.43
C THR A 51 -10.60 -31.08 -50.20
N GLY A 52 -11.87 -30.70 -50.39
CA GLY A 52 -12.88 -30.47 -49.36
C GLY A 52 -12.95 -31.53 -48.26
N GLY A 53 -12.82 -31.06 -47.03
CA GLY A 53 -13.15 -31.77 -45.79
C GLY A 53 -14.19 -30.98 -44.99
N PRO A 54 -14.95 -31.65 -44.11
CA PRO A 54 -16.20 -31.18 -43.53
C PRO A 54 -16.04 -29.90 -42.70
N ASP A 55 -17.14 -29.17 -42.58
CA ASP A 55 -17.30 -27.85 -41.96
C ASP A 55 -16.38 -27.61 -40.75
N PRO A 56 -15.81 -26.39 -40.60
CA PRO A 56 -15.01 -26.06 -39.45
C PRO A 56 -15.85 -26.28 -38.20
N VAL A 57 -15.49 -27.31 -37.43
CA VAL A 57 -15.95 -27.45 -36.06
C VAL A 57 -15.48 -26.17 -35.41
N ASP A 58 -16.42 -25.29 -35.13
CA ASP A 58 -16.25 -24.14 -34.26
C ASP A 58 -15.83 -24.69 -32.90
N SER A 59 -14.53 -24.97 -32.77
CA SER A 59 -13.85 -25.13 -31.49
C SER A 59 -13.75 -23.74 -30.86
N GLY A 60 -14.90 -23.06 -30.78
CA GLY A 60 -15.13 -21.90 -29.97
C GLY A 60 -14.82 -22.35 -28.57
N THR A 61 -13.58 -22.10 -28.16
CA THR A 61 -13.19 -22.12 -26.77
C THR A 61 -14.32 -21.37 -26.06
N PRO A 62 -15.09 -22.05 -25.19
CA PRO A 62 -16.16 -21.36 -24.47
C PRO A 62 -15.53 -20.12 -23.87
N PRO A 63 -16.19 -18.93 -23.97
CA PRO A 63 -15.66 -17.71 -23.40
C PRO A 63 -15.24 -18.07 -21.98
N VAL A 64 -13.96 -17.90 -21.70
CA VAL A 64 -13.42 -18.16 -20.37
C VAL A 64 -14.27 -17.30 -19.45
N ASP A 65 -15.05 -17.95 -18.59
CA ASP A 65 -15.83 -17.27 -17.59
C ASP A 65 -14.82 -16.65 -16.63
N THR A 66 -14.41 -15.41 -16.93
CA THR A 66 -13.45 -14.65 -16.13
C THR A 66 -14.08 -14.17 -14.82
N GLY A 67 -15.27 -14.66 -14.46
CA GLY A 67 -16.08 -14.08 -13.41
C GLY A 67 -16.52 -12.66 -13.76
N PRO A 68 -17.27 -11.99 -12.87
CA PRO A 68 -17.46 -10.56 -12.96
C PRO A 68 -16.08 -9.88 -12.97
N ALA A 69 -15.89 -8.91 -13.86
CA ALA A 69 -14.68 -8.10 -13.87
C ALA A 69 -14.50 -7.48 -12.47
N CYS A 70 -13.31 -7.58 -11.90
CA CYS A 70 -12.97 -6.86 -10.68
C CYS A 70 -13.17 -5.37 -10.97
N GLU A 71 -14.09 -4.72 -10.26
CA GLU A 71 -14.28 -3.28 -10.37
C GLU A 71 -13.43 -2.59 -9.31
N ASP A 72 -12.96 -1.38 -9.62
CA ASP A 72 -12.36 -0.49 -8.63
C ASP A 72 -13.45 -0.06 -7.63
N GLU A 73 -13.09 -0.02 -6.35
CA GLU A 73 -13.97 0.26 -5.21
C GLU A 73 -14.35 1.75 -5.11
N GLY A 74 -13.90 2.57 -6.05
CA GLY A 74 -14.34 3.96 -6.23
C GLY A 74 -13.56 4.96 -5.40
N HIS A 75 -12.34 4.60 -4.99
CA HIS A 75 -11.36 5.55 -4.51
C HIS A 75 -10.91 6.47 -5.66
N SER A 76 -10.34 7.61 -5.32
CA SER A 76 -9.96 8.57 -6.36
C SER A 76 -8.65 8.17 -7.01
N GLY A 77 -8.67 7.91 -8.32
CA GLY A 77 -7.46 7.73 -9.13
C GLY A 77 -6.71 9.01 -9.50
N VAL A 78 -6.99 10.14 -8.83
CA VAL A 78 -6.26 11.39 -9.04
C VAL A 78 -5.93 12.08 -7.72
N CYS A 79 -4.70 12.59 -7.60
CA CYS A 79 -4.23 13.21 -6.36
C CYS A 79 -5.10 14.39 -5.86
N GLY A 80 -5.59 15.24 -6.77
CA GLY A 80 -6.44 16.38 -6.40
C GLY A 80 -7.83 16.00 -5.86
N GLY A 81 -8.24 14.75 -6.04
CA GLY A 81 -9.49 14.18 -5.54
C GLY A 81 -9.29 13.13 -4.45
N ALA A 82 -8.09 13.05 -3.86
CA ALA A 82 -7.72 12.03 -2.88
C ALA A 82 -8.80 11.82 -1.80
N THR A 83 -9.06 10.56 -1.49
CA THR A 83 -9.99 10.13 -0.43
C THR A 83 -9.51 10.67 0.90
N ASP A 84 -10.33 11.49 1.55
CA ASP A 84 -9.99 12.10 2.84
C ASP A 84 -10.17 11.09 3.99
N LEU A 85 -9.09 10.80 4.70
CA LEU A 85 -9.05 9.96 5.90
C LEU A 85 -9.24 10.79 7.19
N GLY A 86 -9.30 12.11 7.07
CA GLY A 86 -9.45 13.04 8.19
C GLY A 86 -8.13 13.35 8.91
N SER A 87 -8.27 13.83 10.15
CA SER A 87 -7.14 14.20 10.99
C SER A 87 -6.87 13.13 12.05
N LEU A 88 -5.60 12.73 12.20
CA LEU A 88 -5.17 11.75 13.20
C LEU A 88 -4.37 12.42 14.32
N MET A 89 -4.89 12.30 15.55
CA MET A 89 -4.18 12.64 16.78
C MET A 89 -3.37 11.43 17.26
N VAL A 90 -2.64 11.61 18.35
CA VAL A 90 -1.80 10.56 18.95
C VAL A 90 -2.67 9.41 19.48
N GLY A 91 -2.35 8.19 19.07
CA GLY A 91 -3.10 6.98 19.36
C GLY A 91 -4.24 6.70 18.38
N ASP A 92 -4.49 7.58 17.41
CA ASP A 92 -5.54 7.37 16.41
C ASP A 92 -5.05 6.46 15.29
N THR A 93 -6.00 5.82 14.62
CA THR A 93 -5.74 5.00 13.43
C THR A 93 -6.89 5.19 12.45
N ALA A 94 -6.54 5.41 11.18
CA ALA A 94 -7.46 5.29 10.06
C ALA A 94 -7.13 4.03 9.27
N MET A 95 -8.19 3.32 8.89
CA MET A 95 -8.09 2.12 8.07
C MET A 95 -9.28 2.15 7.11
N PRO A 96 -9.11 2.71 5.89
CA PRO A 96 -10.17 2.67 4.89
C PRO A 96 -10.60 1.23 4.58
N ALA A 97 -11.74 1.11 3.89
CA ALA A 97 -12.17 -0.17 3.35
C ALA A 97 -11.06 -0.77 2.45
N PRO A 98 -10.94 -2.10 2.37
CA PRO A 98 -10.06 -2.73 1.40
C PRO A 98 -10.35 -2.23 -0.02
N GLY A 99 -9.29 -2.00 -0.79
CA GLY A 99 -9.36 -1.55 -2.17
C GLY A 99 -8.90 -2.63 -3.14
N VAL A 100 -9.35 -2.51 -4.39
CA VAL A 100 -8.97 -3.37 -5.52
C VAL A 100 -8.56 -2.47 -6.68
N LEU A 101 -7.34 -2.66 -7.19
CA LEU A 101 -6.89 -2.03 -8.42
C LEU A 101 -6.78 -3.12 -9.50
N PRO A 102 -7.68 -3.20 -10.49
CA PRO A 102 -7.71 -4.35 -11.42
C PRO A 102 -6.50 -4.43 -12.35
N ASN A 103 -5.98 -3.28 -12.80
CA ASN A 103 -4.93 -3.21 -13.81
C ASN A 103 -3.62 -2.63 -13.26
N GLY A 104 -2.50 -3.03 -13.87
CA GLY A 104 -1.21 -2.43 -13.58
C GLY A 104 -1.21 -0.95 -13.96
N GLY A 105 -0.78 -0.09 -13.04
CA GLY A 105 -0.81 1.36 -13.20
C GLY A 105 -2.10 2.04 -12.74
N ASP A 106 -3.15 1.28 -12.41
CA ASP A 106 -4.27 1.84 -11.65
C ASP A 106 -3.74 2.30 -10.27
N GLU A 107 -4.31 3.39 -9.77
CA GLU A 107 -3.86 4.05 -8.55
C GLU A 107 -5.05 4.58 -7.75
N ASP A 108 -4.92 4.57 -6.43
CA ASP A 108 -5.84 5.17 -5.48
C ASP A 108 -5.11 6.19 -4.62
N TRP A 109 -5.72 7.34 -4.47
CA TRP A 109 -5.17 8.44 -3.69
C TRP A 109 -5.93 8.64 -2.40
N PHE A 110 -5.18 8.81 -1.32
CA PHE A 110 -5.67 9.10 0.03
C PHE A 110 -4.99 10.34 0.59
N ARG A 111 -5.68 11.06 1.45
CA ARG A 111 -5.12 12.19 2.19
C ARG A 111 -5.40 12.04 3.67
N VAL A 112 -4.43 12.38 4.49
CA VAL A 112 -4.54 12.42 5.95
C VAL A 112 -3.85 13.67 6.48
N ASP A 113 -4.41 14.27 7.52
CA ASP A 113 -3.78 15.37 8.22
C ASP A 113 -3.26 14.88 9.60
N PHE A 114 -2.08 15.33 9.99
CA PHE A 114 -1.46 15.04 11.30
C PHE A 114 -1.25 16.37 12.04
N PRO A 115 -2.27 16.91 12.71
CA PRO A 115 -2.19 18.23 13.34
C PRO A 115 -0.98 18.33 14.26
N ALA A 116 -0.18 19.39 14.09
CA ALA A 116 0.93 19.65 14.99
C ALA A 116 0.38 19.82 16.41
N MET A 117 0.94 19.07 17.37
CA MET A 117 0.65 19.32 18.78
C MET A 117 1.28 20.66 19.12
N THR A 118 0.48 21.58 19.63
CA THR A 118 0.96 22.87 20.14
C THR A 118 1.99 22.56 21.24
N ASP A 119 3.14 23.25 21.22
CA ASP A 119 4.14 23.28 22.29
C ASP A 119 5.22 22.18 22.35
N GLY A 120 5.80 21.81 21.21
CA GLY A 120 7.19 21.31 21.18
C GLY A 120 7.45 20.07 22.05
N VAL A 121 6.46 19.20 22.19
CA VAL A 121 6.60 17.95 22.97
C VAL A 121 7.23 16.89 22.06
N PRO A 122 8.51 16.52 22.24
CA PRO A 122 9.09 15.36 21.57
C PRO A 122 8.36 14.07 21.99
N GLY A 123 8.25 13.11 21.08
CA GLY A 123 7.74 11.76 21.38
C GLY A 123 6.21 11.57 21.38
N VAL A 124 5.46 12.45 20.72
CA VAL A 124 3.98 12.42 20.66
C VAL A 124 3.40 11.44 19.63
N GLY A 125 4.00 10.26 19.46
CA GLY A 125 3.56 9.28 18.45
C GLY A 125 3.94 9.68 17.03
N LEU A 126 4.57 8.77 16.31
CA LEU A 126 5.14 9.04 14.99
C LEU A 126 4.13 8.57 13.92
N PRO A 127 3.77 9.42 12.95
CA PRO A 127 2.97 8.99 11.81
C PRO A 127 3.57 7.75 11.14
N ALA A 128 2.74 6.73 10.95
CA ALA A 128 3.10 5.50 10.26
C ALA A 128 2.01 5.16 9.24
N ILE A 129 2.43 4.72 8.06
CA ILE A 129 1.59 4.34 6.93
C ILE A 129 2.08 2.98 6.46
N GLU A 130 1.17 2.03 6.28
CA GLU A 130 1.52 0.68 5.86
C GLU A 130 0.40 0.04 5.02
N LEU A 131 0.77 -0.90 4.15
CA LEU A 131 -0.17 -1.87 3.60
C LEU A 131 -0.37 -2.99 4.63
N VAL A 132 -1.42 -2.89 5.43
CA VAL A 132 -1.78 -3.95 6.41
C VAL A 132 -2.25 -5.23 5.71
N MET A 133 -2.69 -5.11 4.46
CA MET A 133 -2.98 -6.22 3.55
C MET A 133 -2.41 -5.88 2.17
N ASN A 134 -1.66 -6.81 1.59
CA ASN A 134 -1.07 -6.70 0.25
C ASN A 134 -1.09 -8.08 -0.42
N GLU A 135 -2.25 -8.46 -0.98
CA GLU A 135 -2.39 -9.78 -1.58
C GLU A 135 -1.47 -9.94 -2.80
N GLY A 136 -0.67 -11.01 -2.78
CA GLY A 136 0.26 -11.32 -3.87
C GLY A 136 1.42 -10.33 -4.04
N ASP A 137 1.70 -9.48 -3.04
CA ASP A 137 2.78 -8.47 -3.11
C ASP A 137 2.63 -7.53 -4.32
N ALA A 138 1.38 -7.28 -4.73
CA ALA A 138 1.08 -6.60 -5.99
C ALA A 138 1.04 -5.07 -5.87
N PHE A 139 0.86 -4.56 -4.65
CA PHE A 139 0.62 -3.16 -4.39
C PHE A 139 1.85 -2.49 -3.78
N ARG A 140 2.05 -1.23 -4.15
CA ARG A 140 3.07 -0.37 -3.57
C ARG A 140 2.43 0.94 -3.15
N ILE A 141 3.08 1.60 -2.20
CA ILE A 141 2.72 2.94 -1.77
C ILE A 141 3.78 3.94 -2.15
N GLU A 142 3.32 5.17 -2.30
CA GLU A 142 4.14 6.35 -2.33
C GLU A 142 3.55 7.38 -1.37
N VAL A 143 4.41 7.98 -0.55
CA VAL A 143 3.99 8.95 0.47
C VAL A 143 4.54 10.33 0.11
N ARG A 144 3.63 11.30 -0.05
CA ARG A 144 3.97 12.65 -0.47
C ARG A 144 3.48 13.71 0.52
N SER A 145 4.21 14.81 0.59
CA SER A 145 3.77 16.04 1.30
C SER A 145 2.78 16.86 0.47
N THR A 146 2.85 16.75 -0.85
CA THR A 146 1.95 17.40 -1.81
C THR A 146 1.75 16.46 -3.00
N CYS A 147 0.88 16.80 -3.95
CA CYS A 147 0.72 16.00 -5.17
C CYS A 147 1.99 15.84 -6.01
N THR A 148 3.07 16.59 -5.77
CA THR A 148 4.29 16.58 -6.58
C THR A 148 5.57 16.33 -5.78
N THR A 149 5.49 16.21 -4.45
CA THR A 149 6.68 16.19 -3.60
C THR A 149 6.61 15.04 -2.61
N SER A 150 7.37 13.99 -2.89
CA SER A 150 7.51 12.80 -2.05
C SER A 150 8.22 13.13 -0.73
N TYR A 151 7.80 12.46 0.35
CA TYR A 151 8.59 12.45 1.57
C TYR A 151 9.88 11.65 1.35
N ALA A 152 10.85 11.86 2.23
CA ALA A 152 12.07 11.06 2.26
C ALA A 152 11.92 9.91 3.26
N CYS A 153 12.55 8.79 2.94
CA CYS A 153 12.90 7.73 3.87
C CYS A 153 14.09 8.15 4.75
N PRO A 154 14.37 7.45 5.86
CA PRO A 154 15.51 7.78 6.74
C PRO A 154 16.88 7.75 6.04
N ASP A 155 17.01 7.00 4.95
CA ASP A 155 18.21 6.95 4.12
C ASP A 155 18.29 8.09 3.08
N GLY A 156 17.33 9.00 3.08
CA GLY A 156 17.22 10.14 2.15
C GLY A 156 16.61 9.80 0.79
N THR A 157 16.22 8.54 0.53
CA THR A 157 15.55 8.17 -0.71
C THR A 157 14.09 8.62 -0.73
N PRO A 158 13.48 8.88 -1.90
CA PRO A 158 12.04 9.15 -1.97
C PRO A 158 11.22 7.97 -1.45
N ALA A 159 10.17 8.26 -0.70
CA ALA A 159 9.21 7.28 -0.18
C ALA A 159 8.28 6.77 -1.29
N GLU A 160 8.84 6.08 -2.28
CA GLU A 160 8.16 5.61 -3.49
C GLU A 160 8.43 4.11 -3.72
N GLY A 161 7.40 3.36 -4.14
CA GLY A 161 7.57 1.93 -4.41
C GLY A 161 7.83 1.10 -3.15
N ILE A 162 7.38 1.58 -2.00
CA ILE A 162 7.55 0.96 -0.68
C ILE A 162 6.23 0.29 -0.24
N GLU A 163 6.22 -0.40 0.90
CA GLU A 163 5.01 -0.98 1.50
C GLU A 163 4.66 -0.35 2.84
N SER A 164 5.65 0.24 3.50
CA SER A 164 5.49 0.97 4.74
C SER A 164 6.38 2.20 4.75
N TRP A 165 5.92 3.23 5.43
CA TRP A 165 6.65 4.45 5.73
C TRP A 165 6.35 4.88 7.16
N SER A 166 7.34 5.38 7.86
CA SER A 166 7.16 6.01 9.16
C SER A 166 8.00 7.26 9.26
N PHE A 167 7.43 8.32 9.82
CA PHE A 167 8.20 9.48 10.19
C PHE A 167 9.14 9.12 11.35
N THR A 168 10.40 9.57 11.30
CA THR A 168 11.35 9.41 12.41
C THR A 168 11.80 10.80 12.83
N ASP A 169 11.64 11.12 14.13
CA ASP A 169 12.21 12.31 14.76
C ASP A 169 13.45 11.87 15.57
N ASP A 170 14.56 11.64 14.88
CA ASP A 170 15.84 11.21 15.48
C ASP A 170 16.78 12.38 15.82
N GLN A 171 16.29 13.62 15.69
CA GLN A 171 17.07 14.82 15.90
C GLN A 171 17.22 15.11 17.39
N ALA A 172 18.18 14.41 18.00
CA ALA A 172 18.78 14.79 19.26
C ALA A 172 20.15 15.44 18.97
N LEU A 173 20.28 16.77 19.15
CA LEU A 173 21.62 17.40 19.23
C LEU A 173 22.30 16.98 20.54
N GLU A 174 23.63 16.89 20.64
CA GLU A 174 24.22 16.68 21.98
C GLU A 174 24.00 17.92 22.89
N GLY A 175 23.37 17.75 24.06
CA GLY A 175 23.26 18.79 25.10
C GLY A 175 21.87 18.96 25.73
N GLU A 176 21.71 19.98 26.59
CA GLU A 176 20.44 20.26 27.28
C GLU A 176 19.29 20.69 26.34
N THR A 177 19.64 21.11 25.12
CA THR A 177 18.71 21.55 24.06
C THR A 177 18.51 20.49 22.98
N GLN A 178 18.85 19.23 23.27
CA GLN A 178 18.93 18.16 22.28
C GLN A 178 17.66 17.98 21.43
N TRP A 179 16.49 18.23 22.01
CA TRP A 179 15.19 18.08 21.35
C TRP A 179 14.58 19.42 20.87
N SER A 180 15.38 20.49 20.78
CA SER A 180 14.85 21.84 20.51
C SER A 180 14.95 22.32 19.06
N THR A 181 15.76 21.67 18.22
CA THR A 181 15.94 22.03 16.81
C THR A 181 15.53 20.87 15.92
N ARG A 182 14.40 21.02 15.24
CA ARG A 182 13.97 20.09 14.20
C ARG A 182 14.56 20.53 12.87
N ASP A 183 15.55 19.80 12.38
CA ASP A 183 16.08 20.00 11.03
C ASP A 183 15.13 19.44 9.95
N LEU A 184 14.25 18.51 10.32
CA LEU A 184 13.17 17.99 9.46
C LEU A 184 11.80 18.51 9.96
N PRO A 185 11.03 19.25 9.13
CA PRO A 185 9.73 19.73 9.53
C PRO A 185 8.77 18.56 9.78
N TRP A 186 7.96 18.67 10.84
CA TRP A 186 6.91 17.71 11.16
C TRP A 186 5.94 17.58 9.98
N PRO A 187 5.54 16.37 9.56
CA PRO A 187 4.54 16.21 8.51
C PRO A 187 3.16 16.61 9.05
N GLU A 188 2.64 17.77 8.65
CA GLU A 188 1.29 18.21 9.04
C GLU A 188 0.19 17.54 8.21
N SER A 189 0.53 16.98 7.06
CA SER A 189 -0.36 16.20 6.20
C SER A 189 0.44 15.25 5.32
N ALA A 190 -0.20 14.18 4.85
CA ALA A 190 0.35 13.30 3.85
C ALA A 190 -0.69 12.98 2.78
N VAL A 191 -0.23 12.89 1.54
CA VAL A 191 -0.98 12.38 0.41
C VAL A 191 -0.34 11.06 0.00
N ILE A 192 -1.13 10.00 0.02
CA ILE A 192 -0.69 8.62 -0.14
C ILE A 192 -1.24 8.12 -1.46
N ARG A 193 -0.35 7.66 -2.33
CA ARG A 193 -0.74 6.91 -3.53
C ARG A 193 -0.55 5.43 -3.25
N VAL A 194 -1.61 4.65 -3.33
CA VAL A 194 -1.53 3.19 -3.46
C VAL A 194 -1.63 2.87 -4.94
N TYR A 195 -0.76 2.04 -5.48
CA TYR A 195 -0.81 1.67 -6.90
C TYR A 195 -0.41 0.22 -7.10
N ARG A 196 -0.94 -0.39 -8.16
CA ARG A 196 -0.51 -1.72 -8.59
C ARG A 196 0.77 -1.61 -9.41
N ALA A 197 1.85 -2.25 -8.95
CA ALA A 197 3.16 -2.14 -9.59
C ALA A 197 3.24 -2.87 -10.94
N SER A 198 2.56 -4.01 -11.10
CA SER A 198 2.60 -4.78 -12.35
C SER A 198 1.42 -5.74 -12.53
N GLY A 199 1.15 -6.06 -13.80
CA GLY A 199 0.23 -7.11 -14.24
C GLY A 199 -1.27 -6.77 -14.08
N PRO A 200 -2.16 -7.43 -14.83
CA PRO A 200 -3.56 -7.54 -14.41
C PRO A 200 -3.63 -8.39 -13.13
N GLY A 201 -4.50 -8.01 -12.19
CA GLY A 201 -4.71 -8.76 -10.95
C GLY A 201 -6.06 -9.46 -10.92
N ASP A 202 -6.08 -10.71 -10.45
CA ASP A 202 -7.30 -11.49 -10.20
C ASP A 202 -8.00 -11.02 -8.91
N CYS A 203 -8.46 -9.77 -8.87
CA CYS A 203 -9.15 -9.15 -7.72
C CYS A 203 -8.35 -9.15 -6.41
N GLN A 204 -7.02 -9.13 -6.50
CA GLN A 204 -6.17 -8.99 -5.32
C GLN A 204 -6.55 -7.72 -4.58
N GLN A 205 -6.61 -7.79 -3.26
CA GLN A 205 -6.96 -6.68 -2.39
C GLN A 205 -5.74 -6.09 -1.71
N TYR A 206 -5.83 -4.79 -1.46
CA TYR A 206 -4.98 -4.11 -0.50
C TYR A 206 -5.82 -3.52 0.62
N GLN A 207 -5.19 -3.26 1.76
CA GLN A 207 -5.78 -2.42 2.79
C GLN A 207 -4.71 -1.51 3.36
N LEU A 208 -5.00 -0.20 3.34
CA LEU A 208 -4.12 0.82 3.89
C LEU A 208 -4.37 0.97 5.39
N GLY A 209 -3.30 1.03 6.18
CA GLY A 209 -3.32 1.43 7.58
C GLY A 209 -2.56 2.74 7.74
N VAL A 210 -3.16 3.70 8.43
CA VAL A 210 -2.51 4.95 8.81
C VAL A 210 -2.68 5.15 10.30
N SER A 211 -1.60 5.38 11.03
CA SER A 211 -1.62 5.59 12.48
C SER A 211 -0.72 6.74 12.89
N ARG A 212 -0.93 7.20 14.12
CA ARG A 212 -0.08 8.17 14.79
C ARG A 212 -0.02 7.87 16.27
#